data_AF-A0A3C1DJY2-F1
#
_entry.id   AF-A0A3C1DJY2-F1
#
_cell.length_a   1.000
_cell.length_b   1.000
_cell.length_c   1.000
_cell.angle_alpha   90.00
_cell.angle_beta   90.00
_cell.angle_gamma   90.00
#
_symmetry.space_group_name_H-M   'P 1'
#
loop_
_entity.id
_entity.type
_entity.pdbx_description
1 polymer ?
#
loop_
_entity_poly.entity_id
_entity_poly.type
_entity_poly.pdbx_seq_one_letter_code
_entity_poly.pdbx_strand_id
1 'polypeptide(L)'
;MAQSEHDSSSRLPSQYFDSDPTETAEWRDSLSSVIDSAGPTRARYLMLELQRLAAEREIGVPDVRQTDYLNTIAPENEPEFPGDEFIERRIRAYVRWNAAIMVHRAQRPGVGVGGHISSYASSAALYEVGMNHFFHGPNAP
;
A
#
# COMPACT_ATOMS: atom_id res chain seq x y z
N MET A 1 -23.18 30.44 8.43
CA MET A 1 -23.87 29.27 9.00
C MET A 1 -24.03 28.26 7.88
N ALA A 2 -23.22 27.20 7.92
CA ALA A 2 -23.30 25.91 7.21
C ALA A 2 -21.89 25.33 7.27
N GLN A 3 -21.60 24.59 8.35
CA GLN A 3 -20.39 23.77 8.46
C GLN A 3 -20.57 22.61 7.47
N SER A 4 -19.62 22.43 6.56
CA SER A 4 -19.54 21.26 5.71
C SER A 4 -19.24 20.05 6.60
N GLU A 5 -20.23 19.17 6.76
CA GLU A 5 -20.04 17.86 7.37
C GLU A 5 -19.00 17.11 6.56
N HIS A 6 -17.85 16.87 7.19
CA HIS A 6 -16.81 16.03 6.62
C HIS A 6 -17.30 14.58 6.79
N ASP A 7 -17.91 14.05 5.74
CA ASP A 7 -18.32 12.66 5.70
C ASP A 7 -17.09 11.75 5.70
N SER A 8 -16.72 11.31 6.90
CA SER A 8 -15.65 10.34 7.14
C SER A 8 -16.11 8.89 6.89
N SER A 9 -17.31 8.67 6.34
CA SER A 9 -17.83 7.35 6.03
C SER A 9 -17.26 6.79 4.72
N SER A 10 -16.02 6.32 4.77
CA SER A 10 -15.49 5.25 3.91
C SER A 10 -13.97 5.19 4.08
N ARG A 11 -13.51 4.48 5.12
CA ARG A 11 -12.13 3.99 5.19
C ARG A 11 -12.05 2.47 5.10
N LEU A 12 -13.18 1.82 4.83
CA LEU A 12 -13.21 0.41 4.49
C LEU A 12 -13.01 0.31 2.97
N PRO A 13 -12.09 -0.55 2.49
CA PRO A 13 -11.94 -0.77 1.05
C PRO A 13 -13.29 -1.06 0.41
N SER A 14 -13.56 -0.49 -0.77
CA SER A 14 -14.79 -0.67 -1.57
C SER A 14 -15.10 -2.14 -1.94
N GLN A 15 -14.22 -3.06 -1.57
CA GLN A 15 -14.32 -4.51 -1.78
C GLN A 15 -15.20 -5.22 -0.75
N TYR A 16 -15.48 -4.60 0.41
CA TYR A 16 -16.37 -5.16 1.42
C TYR A 16 -17.81 -4.65 1.20
N PHE A 17 -18.72 -5.55 0.83
CA PHE A 17 -20.15 -5.26 0.74
C PHE A 17 -20.77 -5.29 2.14
N ASP A 18 -21.31 -4.15 2.59
CA ASP A 18 -22.10 -4.08 3.82
C ASP A 18 -23.52 -4.62 3.55
N SER A 19 -23.82 -5.80 4.08
CA SER A 19 -25.12 -6.45 3.90
C SER A 19 -26.22 -5.92 4.82
N ASP A 20 -25.87 -5.27 5.93
CA ASP A 20 -26.82 -4.65 6.86
C ASP A 20 -26.26 -3.34 7.45
N PRO A 21 -26.46 -2.21 6.74
CA PRO A 21 -26.00 -0.91 7.20
C PRO A 21 -26.63 -0.44 8.52
N THR A 22 -27.80 -0.97 8.90
CA THR A 22 -28.48 -0.58 10.15
C THR A 22 -27.74 -1.18 11.33
N GLU A 23 -27.43 -2.47 11.27
CA GLU A 23 -26.61 -3.13 12.28
C GLU A 23 -25.23 -2.46 12.39
N THR A 24 -24.59 -2.16 11.26
CA THR A 24 -23.32 -1.43 11.25
C THR A 24 -23.41 -0.08 11.97
N ALA A 25 -24.49 0.68 11.77
CA ALA A 25 -24.71 1.95 12.47
C ALA A 25 -24.89 1.75 13.99
N GLU A 26 -25.66 0.76 14.42
CA GLU A 26 -25.88 0.47 15.84
C GLU A 26 -24.57 0.10 16.57
N TRP A 27 -23.69 -0.66 15.93
CA TRP A 27 -22.36 -0.98 16.48
C TRP A 27 -21.46 0.26 16.58
N ARG A 28 -21.51 1.16 15.59
CA ARG A 28 -20.76 2.43 15.62
C ARG A 28 -21.24 3.32 16.75
N ASP A 29 -22.55 3.48 16.90
CA ASP A 29 -23.16 4.28 17.96
C ASP A 29 -22.83 3.71 19.34
N SER A 30 -22.84 2.38 19.48
CA SER A 30 -22.44 1.69 20.71
C SER A 30 -20.99 2.00 21.11
N LEU A 31 -20.06 1.98 20.16
CA LEU A 31 -18.67 2.33 20.42
C LEU A 31 -18.51 3.81 20.77
N SER A 32 -19.18 4.71 20.04
CA SER A 32 -19.16 6.15 20.34
C SER A 32 -19.66 6.42 21.76
N SER A 33 -20.78 5.81 22.13
CA SER A 33 -21.37 5.94 23.47
C SER A 33 -20.39 5.50 24.57
N VAL A 34 -19.62 4.42 24.38
CA VAL A 34 -18.59 4.00 25.34
C VAL A 34 -17.45 5.02 25.42
N ILE A 35 -17.01 5.58 24.29
CA ILE A 35 -15.96 6.61 24.27
C ILE A 35 -16.42 7.83 25.05
N ASP A 36 -17.65 8.28 24.82
CA ASP A 36 -18.20 9.50 25.43
C ASP A 36 -18.49 9.33 26.93
N SER A 37 -18.99 8.16 27.34
CA SER A 37 -19.40 7.91 28.72
C SER A 37 -18.29 7.35 29.62
N ALA A 38 -17.43 6.48 29.09
CA ALA A 38 -16.43 5.73 29.87
C ALA A 38 -14.98 6.03 29.45
N GLY A 39 -14.79 6.81 28.38
CA GLY A 39 -13.49 7.31 27.95
C GLY A 39 -12.68 6.34 27.07
N PRO A 40 -11.57 6.84 26.50
CA PRO A 40 -10.79 6.14 25.48
C PRO A 40 -10.14 4.85 25.97
N THR A 41 -9.72 4.79 27.24
CA THR A 41 -9.12 3.58 27.82
C THR A 41 -10.09 2.41 27.83
N ARG A 42 -11.36 2.65 28.21
CA ARG A 42 -12.39 1.61 28.23
C ARG A 42 -12.75 1.16 26.81
N ALA A 43 -12.92 2.11 25.90
CA ALA A 43 -13.18 1.82 24.49
C ALA A 43 -12.06 0.94 23.88
N ARG A 44 -10.78 1.31 24.11
CA ARG A 44 -9.64 0.51 23.66
C ARG A 44 -9.64 -0.90 24.22
N TYR A 45 -9.97 -1.07 25.50
CA TYR A 45 -10.08 -2.40 26.11
C TYR A 45 -11.16 -3.24 25.42
N LEU A 46 -12.35 -2.69 25.18
CA LEU A 46 -13.44 -3.42 24.50
C LEU A 46 -13.05 -3.81 23.07
N MET A 47 -12.40 -2.92 22.32
CA MET A 47 -11.94 -3.24 20.96
C MET A 47 -10.91 -4.39 20.96
N LEU A 48 -9.96 -4.39 21.90
CA LEU A 48 -9.00 -5.49 22.01
C LEU A 48 -9.67 -6.81 22.40
N GLU A 49 -10.69 -6.77 23.26
CA GLU A 49 -11.44 -7.96 23.65
C GLU A 49 -12.28 -8.52 22.50
N LEU A 50 -12.91 -7.66 21.69
CA LEU A 50 -13.61 -8.07 20.47
C LEU A 50 -12.65 -8.66 19.43
N GLN A 51 -11.45 -8.08 19.28
CA GLN A 51 -10.41 -8.62 18.42
C GLN A 51 -9.95 -10.01 18.88
N ARG A 52 -9.77 -10.18 20.20
CA ARG A 52 -9.43 -11.47 20.82
C ARG A 52 -10.52 -12.51 20.54
N LEU A 53 -11.78 -12.15 20.74
CA LEU A 53 -12.93 -13.01 20.45
C LEU A 53 -13.00 -13.37 18.96
N ALA A 54 -12.78 -12.41 18.06
CA ALA A 54 -12.76 -12.66 16.61
C ALA A 54 -11.64 -13.63 16.21
N ALA A 55 -10.46 -13.51 16.85
CA ALA A 55 -9.35 -14.45 16.64
C ALA A 55 -9.69 -15.87 17.17
N GLU A 56 -10.29 -15.98 18.35
CA GLU A 56 -10.76 -17.28 18.91
C GLU A 56 -11.82 -17.95 18.03
N ARG A 57 -12.61 -17.15 17.31
CA ARG A 57 -13.69 -17.61 16.44
C ARG A 57 -13.27 -17.75 14.98
N GLU A 58 -11.99 -17.53 14.66
CA GLU A 58 -11.43 -17.60 13.31
C GLU A 58 -12.19 -16.71 12.30
N ILE A 59 -12.70 -15.56 12.75
CA ILE A 59 -13.49 -14.60 11.94
C ILE A 59 -12.61 -13.84 10.91
N GLY A 60 -11.30 -14.07 10.92
CA GLY A 60 -10.39 -13.53 9.91
C GLY A 60 -10.13 -12.03 10.00
N VAL A 61 -10.37 -11.41 11.16
CA VAL A 61 -10.02 -10.00 11.39
C VAL A 61 -8.50 -9.89 11.58
N PRO A 62 -7.78 -9.16 10.73
CA PRO A 62 -6.33 -8.98 10.87
C PRO A 62 -5.96 -8.37 12.22
N ASP A 63 -4.81 -8.75 12.79
CA ASP A 63 -4.25 -8.06 13.97
C ASP A 63 -4.05 -6.57 13.62
N VAL A 64 -4.14 -5.66 14.60
CA VAL A 64 -4.01 -4.19 14.41
C VAL A 64 -2.66 -3.80 13.78
N ARG A 65 -1.69 -4.74 13.73
CA ARG A 65 -0.37 -4.58 13.09
C ARG A 65 -0.29 -5.14 11.67
N GLN A 66 -1.29 -5.88 11.21
CA GLN A 66 -1.36 -6.45 9.88
C GLN A 66 -2.46 -5.73 9.11
N THR A 67 -2.07 -4.87 8.18
CA THR A 67 -3.00 -4.40 7.14
C THR A 67 -3.37 -5.59 6.25
N ASP A 68 -4.53 -5.52 5.60
CA ASP A 68 -4.90 -6.50 4.58
C ASP A 68 -3.80 -6.68 3.53
N TYR A 69 -3.73 -7.85 2.91
CA TYR A 69 -2.81 -8.13 1.81
C TYR A 69 -3.29 -7.47 0.50
N LEU A 70 -3.45 -6.16 0.56
CA LEU A 70 -3.94 -5.24 -0.47
C LEU A 70 -3.02 -4.02 -0.54
N ASN A 71 -3.17 -3.20 -1.58
CA ASN A 71 -2.46 -1.94 -1.69
C ASN A 71 -2.93 -0.96 -0.60
N THR A 72 -1.98 -0.32 0.09
CA THR A 72 -2.28 0.66 1.15
C THR A 72 -2.95 1.93 0.60
N ILE A 73 -2.67 2.31 -0.65
CA ILE A 73 -3.31 3.45 -1.34
C ILE A 73 -4.41 2.90 -2.25
N ALA A 74 -5.65 3.32 -2.02
CA ALA A 74 -6.81 2.95 -2.83
C ALA A 74 -6.81 3.69 -4.19
N PRO A 75 -7.41 3.13 -5.26
CA PRO A 75 -7.43 3.75 -6.58
C PRO A 75 -7.97 5.18 -6.62
N GLU A 76 -9.01 5.47 -5.83
CA GLU A 76 -9.61 6.80 -5.70
C GLU A 76 -8.70 7.83 -5.01
N ASN A 77 -7.68 7.36 -4.29
CA ASN A 77 -6.67 8.19 -3.63
C ASN A 77 -5.33 8.19 -4.38
N GLU A 78 -5.24 7.50 -5.52
CA GLU A 78 -4.03 7.45 -6.33
C GLU A 78 -3.84 8.78 -7.09
N PRO A 79 -2.68 9.45 -6.97
CA PRO A 79 -2.42 10.65 -7.73
C PRO A 79 -2.24 10.34 -9.21
N GLU A 80 -2.51 11.32 -10.07
CA GLU A 80 -2.19 11.21 -11.50
C GLU A 80 -0.68 10.99 -11.70
N PHE A 81 -0.33 10.07 -12.60
CA PHE A 81 1.07 9.77 -12.88
C PHE A 81 1.73 10.98 -13.58
N PRO A 82 2.86 11.51 -13.07
CA PRO A 82 3.42 12.77 -13.55
C PRO A 82 4.14 12.68 -14.91
N GLY A 83 4.40 11.47 -15.42
CA GLY A 83 5.19 11.24 -16.62
C GLY A 83 4.42 10.62 -17.79
N ASP A 84 5.13 10.33 -18.88
CA ASP A 84 4.60 9.54 -20.01
C ASP A 84 4.94 8.07 -19.81
N GLU A 85 3.95 7.28 -19.38
CA GLU A 85 4.11 5.85 -19.11
C GLU A 85 4.59 5.04 -20.32
N PHE A 86 4.24 5.45 -21.54
CA PHE A 86 4.65 4.75 -22.75
C PHE A 86 6.13 4.99 -23.04
N ILE A 87 6.59 6.23 -22.93
CA ILE A 87 8.01 6.58 -23.09
C ILE A 87 8.85 5.93 -21.98
N GLU A 88 8.45 6.08 -20.72
CA GLU A 88 9.21 5.53 -19.59
C GLU A 88 9.29 4.00 -19.64
N ARG A 89 8.22 3.32 -20.07
CA ARG A 89 8.25 1.87 -20.28
C ARG A 89 9.23 1.46 -21.39
N ARG A 90 9.35 2.24 -22.46
CA ARG A 90 10.33 1.98 -23.54
C ARG A 90 11.76 2.21 -23.06
N ILE A 91 12.01 3.29 -22.32
CA ILE A 91 13.33 3.56 -21.72
C ILE A 91 13.72 2.40 -20.79
N ARG A 92 12.85 2.02 -19.87
CA ARG A 92 13.07 0.89 -18.96
C ARG A 92 13.35 -0.42 -19.69
N ALA A 93 12.72 -0.68 -20.83
CA ALA A 93 13.00 -1.85 -21.65
C ALA A 93 14.44 -1.84 -22.21
N TYR A 94 14.91 -0.69 -22.69
CA TYR A 94 16.30 -0.54 -23.16
C TYR A 94 17.31 -0.70 -22.03
N VAL A 95 17.04 -0.12 -20.85
CA VAL A 95 17.92 -0.26 -19.69
C VAL A 95 18.01 -1.72 -19.23
N ARG A 96 16.87 -2.42 -19.15
CA ARG A 96 16.83 -3.86 -18.82
C ARG A 96 17.60 -4.71 -19.83
N TRP A 97 17.46 -4.42 -21.12
CA TRP A 97 18.22 -5.11 -22.17
C TRP A 97 19.72 -4.89 -21.99
N ASN A 98 20.16 -3.64 -21.85
CA ASN A 98 21.58 -3.31 -21.68
C ASN A 98 22.16 -3.97 -20.43
N ALA A 99 21.44 -3.94 -19.30
CA ALA A 99 21.84 -4.60 -18.06
C ALA A 99 22.04 -6.11 -18.25
N ALA A 100 21.07 -6.79 -18.87
CA ALA A 100 21.16 -8.23 -19.15
C ALA A 100 22.34 -8.57 -20.07
N ILE A 101 22.56 -7.76 -21.11
CA ILE A 101 23.66 -7.98 -22.07
C ILE A 101 25.03 -7.71 -21.44
N MET A 102 25.17 -6.71 -20.57
CA MET A 102 26.42 -6.47 -19.83
C MET A 102 26.81 -7.70 -19.00
N VAL A 103 25.85 -8.25 -18.24
CA VAL A 103 26.08 -9.46 -17.44
C VAL A 103 26.36 -10.66 -18.33
N HIS A 104 25.55 -10.89 -19.38
CA HIS A 104 25.75 -12.00 -20.30
C HIS A 104 27.14 -12.00 -20.95
N ARG A 105 27.62 -10.82 -21.38
CA ARG A 105 28.97 -10.68 -21.94
C ARG A 105 30.06 -10.95 -20.90
N ALA A 106 29.84 -10.56 -19.65
CA ALA A 106 30.76 -10.84 -18.54
C ALA A 106 30.86 -12.33 -18.19
N GLN A 107 29.83 -13.12 -18.53
CA GLN A 107 29.81 -14.58 -18.37
C GLN A 107 30.57 -15.36 -19.45
N ARG A 108 31.08 -14.69 -20.51
CA ARG A 108 31.73 -15.41 -21.61
C ARG A 108 32.96 -16.22 -21.12
N PRO A 109 33.30 -17.33 -21.79
CA PRO A 109 34.51 -18.10 -21.49
C PRO A 109 35.76 -17.21 -21.47
N GLY A 110 36.60 -17.40 -20.45
CA GLY A 110 37.84 -16.62 -20.25
C GLY A 110 37.67 -15.30 -19.48
N VAL A 111 36.45 -14.90 -19.09
CA VAL A 111 36.19 -13.75 -18.20
C VAL A 111 35.55 -14.22 -16.89
N GLY A 112 34.33 -14.76 -16.96
CA GLY A 112 33.69 -15.52 -15.86
C GLY A 112 33.50 -14.77 -14.53
N VAL A 113 33.33 -13.45 -14.53
CA VAL A 113 33.29 -12.64 -13.30
C VAL A 113 31.97 -12.70 -12.50
N GLY A 114 30.94 -13.38 -12.99
CA GLY A 114 29.62 -13.43 -12.33
C GLY A 114 28.68 -12.26 -12.70
N GLY A 115 27.51 -12.21 -12.04
CA GLY A 115 26.52 -11.13 -12.16
C GLY A 115 25.06 -11.60 -12.07
N HIS A 116 24.18 -10.78 -11.48
CA HIS A 116 22.77 -11.09 -11.28
C HIS A 116 21.88 -10.33 -12.26
N ILE A 117 21.13 -11.06 -13.10
CA ILE A 117 20.15 -10.47 -14.03
C ILE A 117 18.79 -10.29 -13.35
N SER A 118 18.34 -11.30 -12.60
CA SER A 118 16.99 -11.36 -12.02
C SER A 118 16.74 -10.27 -10.99
N SER A 119 17.71 -9.98 -10.12
CA SER A 119 17.57 -8.98 -9.04
C SER A 119 17.31 -7.57 -9.57
N TYR A 120 18.02 -7.15 -10.63
CA TYR A 120 17.74 -5.87 -11.26
C TYR A 120 16.42 -5.92 -12.04
N ALA A 121 16.16 -7.02 -12.77
CA ALA A 121 14.94 -7.15 -13.56
C ALA A 121 13.64 -7.05 -12.71
N SER A 122 13.64 -7.55 -11.47
CA SER A 122 12.48 -7.45 -10.57
C SER A 122 12.28 -6.05 -9.98
N SER A 123 13.35 -5.28 -9.83
CA SER A 123 13.32 -3.94 -9.20
C SER A 123 13.41 -2.77 -10.20
N ALA A 124 13.62 -3.05 -11.49
CA ALA A 124 13.84 -2.03 -12.52
C ALA A 124 12.74 -0.96 -12.60
N ALA A 125 11.47 -1.33 -12.37
CA ALA A 125 10.38 -0.36 -12.37
C ALA A 125 10.45 0.62 -11.19
N LEU A 126 10.80 0.13 -10.00
CA LEU A 126 10.97 0.97 -8.80
C LEU A 126 12.11 1.98 -8.99
N TYR A 127 13.24 1.53 -9.52
CA TYR A 127 14.36 2.42 -9.81
C TYR A 127 14.03 3.43 -10.90
N GLU A 128 13.31 3.05 -11.96
CA GLU A 128 12.92 3.96 -13.03
C GLU A 128 12.03 5.09 -12.51
N VAL A 129 10.99 4.77 -11.74
CA VAL A 129 10.12 5.78 -11.12
C VAL A 129 10.94 6.69 -10.20
N GLY A 130 11.83 6.12 -9.39
CA GLY A 130 12.75 6.88 -8.55
C GLY A 130 13.63 7.84 -9.34
N MET A 131 14.28 7.36 -10.41
CA MET A 131 15.18 8.16 -11.24
C MET A 131 14.46 9.29 -11.99
N ASN A 132 13.24 9.06 -12.47
CA ASN A 132 12.49 10.06 -13.24
C ASN A 132 11.83 11.12 -12.35
N HIS A 133 11.38 10.74 -11.15
CA HIS A 133 10.43 11.59 -10.38
C HIS A 133 10.88 11.93 -8.96
N PHE A 134 11.92 11.30 -8.41
CA PHE A 134 12.28 11.46 -6.99
C PHE A 134 13.77 11.70 -6.71
N PHE A 135 14.67 11.05 -7.44
CA PHE A 135 16.10 11.07 -7.14
C PHE A 135 16.77 12.33 -7.67
N HIS A 136 17.38 13.05 -6.74
CA HIS A 136 18.08 14.30 -7.02
C HIS A 136 19.59 14.07 -7.18
N GLY A 137 20.18 14.70 -8.19
CA GLY A 137 21.63 14.71 -8.37
C GLY A 137 22.34 15.60 -7.33
N PRO A 138 23.69 15.56 -7.26
CA PRO A 138 24.47 16.27 -6.23
C PRO A 138 24.26 17.79 -6.16
N ASN A 139 23.83 18.40 -7.27
CA ASN A 139 23.60 19.85 -7.38
C ASN A 139 22.11 20.18 -7.60
N ALA A 140 21.20 19.29 -7.19
CA ALA A 140 19.79 19.63 -7.20
C ALA A 140 19.53 20.83 -6.27
N PRO A 141 18.62 21.74 -6.66
CA PRO A 141 18.29 22.93 -5.85
C PRO A 141 17.75 22.58 -4.46
#